data_AF-K1XM31-F1
#
_entry.id   AF-K1XM31-F1
#
_cell.length_a   1.000
_cell.length_b   1.000
_cell.length_c   1.000
_cell.angle_alpha   90.00
_cell.angle_beta   90.00
_cell.angle_gamma   90.00
#
_symmetry.space_group_name_H-M   'P 1'
#
loop_
_entity.id
_entity.type
_entity.pdbx_description
1 polymer ?
#
loop_
_entity_poly.entity_id
_entity_poly.type
_entity_poly.pdbx_seq_one_letter_code
_entity_poly.pdbx_strand_id
1 'polypeptide(L)' 'MTKLDYLNTASDLRRAAYWTAMGTNQKFVSVLLKNLEEKPELKRFLQIDLNLEHKLLAEELLMASHRLQNI' A
#
# COMPACT_ATOMS: atom_id res chain seq x y z
N MET A 1 9.05 -13.46 -3.91
CA MET A 1 7.69 -13.26 -4.47
C MET A 1 7.60 -13.54 -5.97
N THR A 2 6.43 -13.92 -6.48
CA THR A 2 6.15 -14.02 -7.93
C THR A 2 5.67 -12.67 -8.52
N LYS A 3 5.73 -12.53 -9.85
CA LYS A 3 5.16 -11.36 -10.57
C LYS A 3 3.68 -11.13 -10.25
N LEU A 4 2.91 -12.23 -10.12
CA LEU A 4 1.50 -12.17 -9.76
C LEU A 4 1.29 -11.60 -8.35
N ASP A 5 2.14 -11.95 -7.39
CA ASP A 5 2.07 -11.42 -6.02
C ASP A 5 2.29 -9.91 -5.97
N TYR A 6 3.24 -9.40 -6.77
CA TYR A 6 3.47 -7.96 -6.90
C TYR A 6 2.27 -7.23 -7.50
N LEU A 7 1.66 -7.79 -8.56
CA LEU A 7 0.47 -7.21 -9.19
C LEU A 7 -0.74 -7.20 -8.25
N ASN A 8 -0.94 -8.27 -7.49
CA ASN A 8 -2.01 -8.34 -6.48
C ASN A 8 -1.79 -7.28 -5.38
N THR A 9 -0.55 -7.19 -4.87
CA THR A 9 -0.19 -6.20 -3.86
C THR A 9 -0.35 -4.77 -4.38
N ALA A 10 0.00 -4.50 -5.65
CA ALA A 10 -0.24 -3.20 -6.28
C ALA A 10 -1.74 -2.86 -6.34
N SER A 11 -2.57 -3.84 -6.68
CA SER A 11 -4.03 -3.67 -6.67
C SER A 11 -4.56 -3.34 -5.27
N ASP A 12 -4.05 -4.02 -4.24
CA ASP A 12 -4.42 -3.76 -2.85
C ASP A 12 -4.02 -2.36 -2.38
N LEU A 13 -2.80 -1.93 -2.72
CA LEU A 13 -2.30 -0.59 -2.40
C LEU A 13 -3.12 0.51 -3.08
N ARG A 14 -3.56 0.32 -4.33
CA ARG A 14 -4.48 1.26 -4.99
C ARG A 14 -5.81 1.37 -4.26
N ARG A 15 -6.37 0.24 -3.81
CA ARG A 15 -7.61 0.23 -3.03
C ARG A 15 -7.42 0.95 -1.70
N ALA A 16 -6.31 0.70 -1.00
CA ALA A 16 -6.00 1.39 0.24
C ALA A 16 -5.81 2.89 0.03
N ALA A 17 -5.09 3.32 -1.01
CA ALA A 17 -4.93 4.73 -1.37
C ALA A 17 -6.30 5.42 -1.54
N TYR A 18 -7.22 4.81 -2.29
CA TYR A 18 -8.58 5.33 -2.47
C TYR A 18 -9.31 5.48 -1.13
N TRP A 19 -9.32 4.45 -0.29
CA TRP A 19 -10.02 4.46 0.99
C TRP A 19 -9.43 5.47 1.98
N THR A 20 -8.10 5.56 2.04
CA THR A 20 -7.38 6.55 2.84
C THR A 20 -7.73 7.98 2.39
N ALA A 21 -7.74 8.25 1.08
CA ALA A 21 -8.11 9.56 0.54
C ALA A 21 -9.55 9.95 0.87
N MET A 22 -10.47 8.98 0.85
CA MET A 22 -11.88 9.18 1.21
C MET A 22 -12.12 9.25 2.72
N GLY A 23 -11.11 8.96 3.55
CA GLY A 23 -11.28 8.90 5.01
C GLY A 23 -12.24 7.81 5.47
N THR A 24 -12.43 6.75 4.68
CA THR A 24 -13.39 5.66 4.95
C THR A 24 -12.71 4.30 4.90
N ASN A 25 -13.40 3.26 5.38
CA ASN A 25 -12.91 1.87 5.37
C ASN A 25 -11.51 1.68 6.02
N GLN A 26 -11.25 2.42 7.11
CA GLN A 26 -9.95 2.40 7.80
C GLN A 26 -9.54 1.00 8.27
N LYS A 27 -10.51 0.14 8.62
CA LYS A 27 -10.23 -1.26 9.00
C LYS A 27 -9.51 -2.03 7.90
N PHE A 28 -9.95 -1.88 6.65
CA PHE A 28 -9.28 -2.52 5.50
C PHE A 28 -7.85 -2.00 5.36
N VAL A 29 -7.67 -0.68 5.40
CA VAL A 29 -6.37 -0.01 5.27
C VAL A 29 -5.42 -0.51 6.38
N SER A 30 -5.83 -0.48 7.64
CA SER A 30 -4.99 -0.92 8.77
C SER A 30 -4.59 -2.39 8.66
N VAL A 31 -5.51 -3.28 8.27
CA VAL A 31 -5.20 -4.71 8.09
C VAL A 31 -4.21 -4.91 6.94
N LEU A 32 -4.40 -4.22 5.82
CA LEU A 32 -3.47 -4.30 4.69
C LEU A 32 -2.07 -3.83 5.09
N LEU A 33 -1.96 -2.66 5.74
CA LEU A 33 -0.68 -2.10 6.14
C LEU A 33 0.06 -3.02 7.11
N LYS A 34 -0.65 -3.60 8.08
CA LYS A 34 -0.07 -4.61 8.97
C LYS A 34 0.44 -5.84 8.21
N ASN A 35 -0.34 -6.36 7.27
CA ASN A 35 0.08 -7.49 6.43
C ASN A 35 1.30 -7.16 5.56
N LEU A 36 1.47 -5.89 5.16
CA LEU A 36 2.64 -5.43 4.42
C LEU A 36 3.88 -5.31 5.33
N GLU A 37 3.71 -4.89 6.58
CA GLU A 37 4.80 -4.87 7.56
C GLU A 37 5.32 -6.27 7.90
N GLU A 38 4.44 -7.26 7.91
CA GLU A 38 4.77 -8.68 8.12
C GLU A 38 5.51 -9.31 6.92
N LYS A 39 5.61 -8.60 5.78
CA LYS A 39 6.32 -9.05 4.57
C LYS A 39 7.62 -8.23 4.39
N PRO A 40 8.78 -8.73 4.85
CA PRO A 40 10.04 -7.97 4.84
C PRO A 40 10.47 -7.51 3.44
N GLU A 41 10.24 -8.35 2.43
CA GLU A 41 10.54 -8.04 1.02
C GLU A 41 9.79 -6.79 0.55
N LEU A 42 8.50 -6.69 0.90
CA LEU A 42 7.64 -5.56 0.53
C LEU A 42 7.93 -4.33 1.39
N LYS A 43 8.13 -4.49 2.69
CA LYS A 43 8.46 -3.37 3.58
C LYS A 43 9.71 -2.63 3.11
N ARG A 44 10.76 -3.37 2.73
CA ARG A 44 12.01 -2.80 2.21
C ARG A 44 11.82 -2.10 0.86
N PHE A 45 10.93 -2.65 0.01
CA PHE A 45 10.69 -2.14 -1.33
C PHE A 45 9.80 -0.89 -1.34
N LEU A 46 8.73 -0.89 -0.55
CA LEU A 46 7.70 0.15 -0.60
C LEU A 46 8.09 1.42 0.12
N GLN A 47 8.86 1.33 1.20
CA GLN A 47 9.34 2.49 1.99
C GLN A 47 8.22 3.51 2.28
N ILE A 48 7.03 3.03 2.63
CA ILE A 48 5.86 3.90 2.92
C ILE A 48 6.00 4.45 4.34
N ASP A 49 5.87 5.75 4.51
CA ASP A 49 5.76 6.37 5.82
C ASP A 49 4.30 6.37 6.30
N LEU A 50 4.00 5.51 7.27
CA LEU A 50 2.65 5.35 7.82
C LEU A 50 2.23 6.50 8.75
N ASN A 51 3.14 7.39 9.13
CA ASN A 51 2.84 8.52 10.01
C ASN A 51 2.36 9.77 9.26
N LEU A 52 2.27 9.69 7.92
CA LEU A 52 1.79 10.79 7.10
C LEU A 52 0.31 11.09 7.33
N GLU A 53 -0.04 12.36 7.15
CA GLU A 53 -1.45 12.77 7.09
C GLU A 53 -2.21 12.00 6.00
N HIS A 54 -3.51 11.78 6.20
CA HIS A 54 -4.31 10.89 5.34
C HIS A 54 -4.17 11.14 3.82
N LYS A 55 -4.14 12.40 3.37
CA LYS A 55 -3.98 12.71 1.94
C LYS A 55 -2.59 12.31 1.41
N LEU A 56 -1.54 12.63 2.16
CA LEU A 56 -0.16 12.29 1.80
C LEU A 56 0.07 10.77 1.84
N LEU A 57 -0.48 10.09 2.85
CA LEU A 57 -0.43 8.63 2.92
C LEU A 57 -1.12 7.98 1.71
N ALA A 58 -2.26 8.52 1.27
CA ALA A 58 -2.94 8.00 0.08
C ALA A 58 -2.08 8.12 -1.19
N GLU A 59 -1.39 9.25 -1.37
CA GLU A 59 -0.47 9.47 -2.50
C GLU A 59 0.73 8.51 -2.43
N GLU A 60 1.33 8.32 -1.26
CA GLU A 60 2.43 7.36 -1.08
C GLU A 60 2.01 5.92 -1.40
N LEU A 61 0.82 5.51 -0.95
CA LEU A 61 0.26 4.19 -1.26
C LEU A 61 0.05 4.02 -2.77
N LEU A 62 -0.43 5.06 -3.45
CA LEU A 62 -0.59 5.06 -4.90
C LEU A 62 0.77 4.95 -5.60
N MET A 63 1.77 5.73 -5.20
CA MET A 63 3.13 5.65 -5.74
C MET A 63 3.77 4.28 -5.51
N ALA A 64 3.60 3.71 -4.32
CA ALA A 64 4.05 2.37 -3.97
C ALA A 64 3.40 1.30 -4.88
N SER A 65 2.11 1.45 -5.19
CA SER A 65 1.41 0.57 -6.13
C SER A 65 2.00 0.60 -7.54
N HIS A 66 2.34 1.80 -8.05
CA HIS A 66 2.94 1.96 -9.37
C HIS A 66 4.33 1.33 -9.44
N ARG A 67 5.13 1.49 -8.38
CA ARG A 67 6.44 0.84 -8.28
C ARG A 67 6.31 -0.68 -8.39
N LEU A 68 5.36 -1.28 -7.66
CA LEU A 68 5.12 -2.73 -7.71
C LEU A 68 4.61 -3.24 -9.05
N GLN A 69 3.76 -2.48 -9.73
CA GLN A 69 3.21 -2.89 -11.03
C GLN A 69 4.29 -2.99 -12.13
N ASN A 70 5.37 -2.21 -11.99
CA ASN A 70 6.45 -2.13 -12.96
C ASN A 70 7.64 -3.07 -12.64
N ILE A 71 7.49 -3.97 -11.65
CA ILE A 71 8.41 -5.09 -11.39
C ILE A 71 8.04 -6.27 -12.29
#